data_AF-A0A957UE39-F1
#
_entry.id   AF-A0A957UE39-F1
#
_cell.length_a   1.000
_cell.length_b   1.000
_cell.length_c   1.000
_cell.angle_alpha   90.00
_cell.angle_beta   90.00
_cell.angle_gamma   90.00
#
_symmetry.space_group_name_H-M   'P 1'
#
loop_
_entity.id
_entity.type
_entity.pdbx_description
1 polymer ?
#
loop_
_entity_poly.entity_id
_entity_poly.type
_entity_poly.pdbx_seq_one_letter_code
_entity_poly.pdbx_strand_id
1 'polypeptide(L)'
;MNWYLAEFRLFGIDVKVHWSFVLVLAFGAFLYGSGPAGWLVGSLYGVLSMLLLFGSVTLHEYGHALTARRFGVGTRSILLLPIGGVANLERIPEKPSQELAIVAAGPLINVIIALAMAPVALLLNGGSPAGILSMNAVGANIQNPGLLNLVVFVLSTNVLLALFNLLPAFPLDGGRLLRALLAYVMPYTRATRTAVVVGRLLAVLMAIYGIFSGAIGLLLIAFFVYVGGSAELESVSNRAVLRQFKAARALTPGATSLYTSERIERVVELLMRSYQTDFPVRDLSGRFVGVLTRPNLINALRDTGPETRVVDVMQPAGEIPVCSPETDLATVWEQMGQSGSRVIAVTDHGQVLGIITADDISEVFQVMSAAMAGTDQRSQPPAATGSDAQETRKYV
;
A
#
# COMPACT_ATOMS: atom_id res chain seq x y z
N MET A 1 -15.84 3.38 15.68
CA MET A 1 -16.00 4.80 15.28
C MET A 1 -15.82 4.84 13.78
N ASN A 2 -16.82 5.23 12.99
CA ASN A 2 -16.70 5.19 11.53
C ASN A 2 -15.91 6.41 11.05
N TRP A 3 -14.74 6.16 10.45
CA TRP A 3 -13.80 7.20 9.98
C TRP A 3 -14.22 7.77 8.61
N TYR A 4 -15.37 7.34 8.08
CA TYR A 4 -15.83 7.63 6.73
C TYR A 4 -17.02 8.60 6.75
N LEU A 5 -16.94 9.63 5.92
CA LEU A 5 -17.98 10.63 5.68
C LEU A 5 -19.12 10.06 4.83
N ALA A 6 -18.76 9.25 3.84
CA ALA A 6 -19.69 8.63 2.90
C ALA A 6 -19.15 7.29 2.43
N GLU A 7 -20.06 6.35 2.17
CA GLU A 7 -19.77 5.06 1.56
C GLU A 7 -20.86 4.75 0.54
N PHE A 8 -20.47 4.43 -0.68
CA PHE A 8 -21.38 4.04 -1.74
C PHE A 8 -20.74 2.99 -2.65
N ARG A 9 -21.58 2.13 -3.24
CA ARG A 9 -21.12 1.03 -4.08
C ARG A 9 -21.34 1.34 -5.56
N LEU A 10 -20.27 1.33 -6.34
CA LEU A 10 -20.32 1.57 -7.78
C LEU A 10 -19.48 0.52 -8.52
N PHE A 11 -20.05 -0.07 -9.58
CA PHE A 11 -19.49 -1.22 -10.31
C PHE A 11 -19.16 -2.45 -9.44
N GLY A 12 -19.81 -2.56 -8.28
CA GLY A 12 -19.59 -3.64 -7.32
C GLY A 12 -18.43 -3.41 -6.34
N ILE A 13 -17.79 -2.24 -6.39
CA ILE A 13 -16.67 -1.82 -5.52
C ILE A 13 -17.18 -0.74 -4.56
N ASP A 14 -16.80 -0.84 -3.29
CA ASP A 14 -17.15 0.13 -2.27
C ASP A 14 -16.22 1.35 -2.34
N VAL A 15 -16.78 2.54 -2.58
CA VAL A 15 -16.07 3.81 -2.56
C VAL A 15 -16.30 4.45 -1.20
N LYS A 16 -15.20 4.67 -0.47
CA LYS A 16 -15.19 5.22 0.88
C LYS A 16 -14.55 6.60 0.86
N VAL A 17 -15.24 7.60 1.39
CA VAL A 17 -14.75 8.97 1.49
C VAL A 17 -14.33 9.22 2.94
N HIS A 18 -13.06 9.52 3.18
CA HIS A 18 -12.58 9.82 4.52
C HIS A 18 -13.05 11.21 4.98
N TRP A 19 -13.28 11.42 6.28
CA TRP A 19 -13.78 12.71 6.82
C TRP A 19 -12.90 13.91 6.45
N SER A 20 -11.58 13.70 6.33
CA SER A 20 -10.63 14.76 5.96
C SER A 20 -10.84 15.28 4.53
N PHE A 21 -11.65 14.61 3.71
CA PHE A 21 -12.08 15.12 2.41
C PHE A 21 -12.77 16.48 2.50
N VAL A 22 -13.51 16.74 3.58
CA VAL A 22 -14.16 18.04 3.82
C VAL A 22 -13.13 19.18 3.88
N LEU A 23 -11.92 18.92 4.37
CA LEU A 23 -10.85 19.93 4.42
C LEU A 23 -10.41 20.34 3.02
N VAL A 24 -10.39 19.42 2.06
CA VAL A 24 -10.04 19.74 0.67
C VAL A 24 -11.13 20.58 0.00
N LEU A 25 -12.40 20.24 0.25
CA LEU A 25 -13.52 21.05 -0.23
C LEU A 25 -13.51 22.45 0.38
N ALA A 26 -13.25 22.55 1.69
CA ALA A 26 -13.13 23.83 2.38
C ALA A 26 -11.92 24.65 1.88
N PHE A 27 -10.79 24.00 1.61
CA PHE A 27 -9.61 24.63 1.03
C PHE A 27 -9.89 25.15 -0.40
N GLY A 28 -10.56 24.36 -1.24
CA GLY A 28 -11.02 24.81 -2.55
C GLY A 28 -11.99 25.98 -2.46
N ALA A 29 -12.95 25.93 -1.54
CA ALA A 29 -13.88 27.04 -1.30
C ALA A 29 -13.12 28.32 -0.90
N PHE A 30 -12.19 28.22 0.05
CA PHE A 30 -11.37 29.34 0.52
C PHE A 30 -10.52 29.93 -0.60
N LEU A 31 -9.76 29.08 -1.31
CA LEU A 31 -8.82 29.51 -2.34
C LEU A 31 -9.51 30.25 -3.50
N TYR A 32 -10.68 29.78 -3.92
CA TYR A 32 -11.42 30.38 -5.04
C TYR A 32 -12.38 31.49 -4.57
N GLY A 33 -12.86 31.44 -3.32
CA GLY A 33 -13.67 32.49 -2.70
C GLY A 33 -12.90 33.80 -2.50
N SER A 34 -11.58 33.74 -2.31
CA SER A 34 -10.69 34.90 -2.33
C SER A 34 -10.41 35.44 -3.75
N GLY A 35 -11.01 34.84 -4.78
CA GLY A 35 -10.86 35.25 -6.18
C GLY A 35 -11.73 36.44 -6.60
N PRO A 36 -11.62 36.87 -7.86
CA PRO A 36 -12.24 38.11 -8.38
C PRO A 36 -13.78 38.05 -8.49
N ALA A 37 -14.39 36.87 -8.44
CA ALA A 37 -15.84 36.70 -8.50
C ALA A 37 -16.56 36.86 -7.15
N GLY A 38 -15.81 37.16 -6.08
CA GLY A 38 -16.34 37.30 -4.73
C GLY A 38 -16.57 35.97 -4.01
N TRP A 39 -16.74 36.08 -2.69
CA TRP A 39 -16.68 34.93 -1.79
C TRP A 39 -17.68 33.82 -2.12
N LEU A 40 -18.95 34.14 -2.34
CA LEU A 40 -20.00 33.13 -2.52
C LEU A 40 -19.82 32.36 -3.84
N VAL A 41 -19.71 33.07 -4.97
CA VAL A 41 -19.60 32.45 -6.30
C VAL A 41 -18.27 31.73 -6.46
N GLY A 42 -17.17 32.35 -6.01
CA GLY A 42 -15.84 31.74 -6.01
C GLY A 42 -15.80 30.47 -5.16
N SER A 43 -16.38 30.48 -3.96
CA SER A 43 -16.42 29.31 -3.09
C SER A 43 -17.17 28.13 -3.73
N LEU A 44 -18.35 28.38 -4.29
CA LEU A 44 -19.14 27.34 -4.97
C LEU A 44 -18.38 26.77 -6.18
N TYR A 45 -17.74 27.62 -6.96
CA TYR A 45 -16.93 27.21 -8.09
C TYR A 45 -15.69 26.39 -7.66
N GLY A 46 -15.05 26.78 -6.56
CA GLY A 46 -13.92 26.03 -5.98
C GLY A 46 -14.33 24.64 -5.48
N VAL A 47 -15.48 24.54 -4.79
CA VAL A 47 -16.05 23.24 -4.37
C VAL A 47 -16.33 22.36 -5.58
N LEU A 48 -16.99 22.91 -6.62
CA LEU A 48 -17.26 22.17 -7.85
C LEU A 48 -15.98 21.70 -8.53
N SER A 49 -14.96 22.55 -8.60
CA SER A 49 -13.65 22.21 -9.19
C SER A 49 -12.96 21.08 -8.43
N MET A 50 -12.98 21.10 -7.09
CA MET A 50 -12.44 20.01 -6.27
C MET A 50 -13.22 18.71 -6.44
N LEU A 51 -14.55 18.78 -6.53
CA LEU A 51 -15.38 17.59 -6.81
C LEU A 51 -15.05 16.97 -8.17
N LEU A 52 -14.81 17.79 -9.20
CA LEU A 52 -14.43 17.30 -10.53
C LEU A 52 -13.00 16.72 -10.56
N LEU A 53 -12.06 17.35 -9.85
CA LEU A 53 -10.71 16.84 -9.67
C LEU A 53 -10.75 15.45 -9.03
N PHE A 54 -11.47 15.31 -7.92
CA PHE A 54 -11.60 14.01 -7.24
C PHE A 54 -12.47 13.01 -7.99
N GLY A 55 -13.44 13.47 -8.79
CA GLY A 55 -14.13 12.63 -9.75
C GLY A 55 -13.13 12.02 -10.75
N SER A 56 -12.19 12.81 -11.25
CA SER A 56 -11.12 12.34 -12.14
C SER A 56 -10.18 11.35 -11.45
N VAL A 57 -9.76 11.64 -10.21
CA VAL A 57 -8.97 10.71 -9.38
C VAL A 57 -9.74 9.40 -9.13
N THR A 58 -11.03 9.47 -8.87
CA THR A 58 -11.87 8.27 -8.66
C THR A 58 -11.94 7.44 -9.94
N LEU A 59 -12.14 8.08 -11.10
CA LEU A 59 -12.14 7.39 -12.39
C LEU A 59 -10.78 6.76 -12.72
N HIS A 60 -9.68 7.43 -12.36
CA HIS A 60 -8.33 6.90 -12.44
C HIS A 60 -8.18 5.60 -11.63
N GLU A 61 -8.58 5.60 -10.36
CA GLU A 61 -8.58 4.40 -9.50
C GLU A 61 -9.47 3.28 -10.06
N TYR A 62 -10.62 3.63 -10.63
CA TYR A 62 -11.48 2.68 -11.35
C TYR A 62 -10.79 2.06 -12.57
N GLY A 63 -9.94 2.80 -13.28
CA GLY A 63 -9.12 2.29 -14.36
C GLY A 63 -8.27 1.10 -13.92
N HIS A 64 -7.56 1.25 -12.80
CA HIS A 64 -6.80 0.16 -12.19
C HIS A 64 -7.70 -1.00 -11.75
N ALA A 65 -8.74 -0.71 -10.96
CA ALA A 65 -9.60 -1.71 -10.35
C ALA A 65 -10.35 -2.58 -11.38
N LEU A 66 -10.93 -1.96 -12.42
CA LEU A 66 -11.65 -2.66 -13.47
C LEU A 66 -10.72 -3.51 -14.34
N THR A 67 -9.50 -3.03 -14.58
CA THR A 67 -8.49 -3.79 -15.32
C THR A 67 -7.98 -4.98 -14.50
N ALA A 68 -7.74 -4.79 -13.20
CA ALA A 68 -7.36 -5.85 -12.27
C ALA A 68 -8.42 -6.96 -12.20
N ARG A 69 -9.71 -6.58 -12.19
CA ARG A 69 -10.83 -7.53 -12.21
C ARG A 69 -10.82 -8.45 -13.42
N ARG A 70 -10.37 -7.97 -14.60
CA ARG A 70 -10.22 -8.82 -15.80
C ARG A 70 -9.13 -9.88 -15.66
N PHE A 71 -8.15 -9.67 -14.78
CA PHE A 71 -7.11 -10.64 -14.46
C PHE A 71 -7.43 -11.50 -13.22
N GLY A 72 -8.67 -11.46 -12.73
CA GLY A 72 -9.10 -12.25 -11.56
C GLY A 72 -8.55 -11.72 -10.24
N VAL A 73 -8.24 -10.43 -10.15
CA VAL A 73 -7.87 -9.76 -8.90
C VAL A 73 -9.06 -8.93 -8.42
N GLY A 74 -9.56 -9.24 -7.22
CA GLY A 74 -10.62 -8.47 -6.59
C GLY A 74 -10.12 -7.10 -6.11
N THR A 75 -11.04 -6.14 -6.04
CA THR A 75 -10.81 -4.83 -5.42
C THR A 75 -11.73 -4.71 -4.22
N ARG A 76 -11.16 -4.52 -3.03
CA ARG A 76 -11.91 -4.45 -1.77
C ARG A 76 -12.67 -3.14 -1.65
N SER A 77 -11.96 -2.03 -1.86
CA SER A 77 -12.54 -0.69 -1.76
C SER A 77 -11.64 0.34 -2.43
N ILE A 78 -12.22 1.46 -2.85
CA ILE A 78 -11.50 2.67 -3.25
C ILE A 78 -11.66 3.69 -2.12
N LEU A 79 -10.55 4.10 -1.50
CA LEU A 79 -10.55 5.08 -0.41
C LEU A 79 -10.11 6.43 -0.95
N LEU A 80 -10.92 7.47 -0.77
CA LEU A 80 -10.58 8.84 -1.12
C LEU A 80 -10.02 9.58 0.10
N LEU A 81 -8.78 10.04 -0.03
CA LEU A 81 -8.02 10.80 0.96
C LEU A 81 -7.68 12.20 0.41
N PRO A 82 -7.31 13.18 1.25
CA PRO A 82 -6.93 14.51 0.79
C PRO A 82 -5.76 14.53 -0.20
N ILE A 83 -4.89 13.53 -0.09
CA ILE A 83 -3.69 13.38 -0.91
C ILE A 83 -3.95 12.64 -2.24
N GLY A 84 -5.15 12.06 -2.44
CA GLY A 84 -5.49 11.27 -3.62
C GLY A 84 -6.46 10.12 -3.35
N GLY A 85 -6.62 9.24 -4.33
CA GLY A 85 -7.36 7.99 -4.20
C GLY A 85 -6.40 6.82 -3.92
N VAL A 86 -6.88 5.80 -3.21
CA VAL A 86 -6.15 4.55 -3.04
C VAL A 86 -7.10 3.38 -3.32
N ALA A 87 -6.89 2.68 -4.43
CA ALA A 87 -7.54 1.39 -4.69
C ALA A 87 -6.90 0.26 -3.87
N ASN A 88 -7.66 -0.31 -2.94
CA ASN A 88 -7.24 -1.45 -2.14
C ASN A 88 -7.49 -2.76 -2.92
N LEU A 89 -6.50 -3.15 -3.72
CA LEU A 89 -6.48 -4.40 -4.47
C LEU A 89 -6.15 -5.57 -3.54
N GLU A 90 -6.79 -6.73 -3.74
CA GLU A 90 -6.52 -7.93 -2.92
C GLU A 90 -5.06 -8.40 -3.00
N ARG A 91 -4.48 -8.30 -4.20
CA ARG A 91 -3.08 -8.59 -4.50
C ARG A 91 -2.66 -7.88 -5.78
N ILE A 92 -1.37 -7.65 -5.94
CA ILE A 92 -0.81 -7.19 -7.24
C ILE A 92 -0.30 -8.43 -7.98
N PRO A 93 -0.73 -8.66 -9.24
CA PRO A 93 -0.18 -9.74 -10.05
C PRO A 93 1.31 -9.59 -10.28
N GLU A 94 2.04 -10.69 -10.24
CA GLU A 94 3.50 -10.68 -10.45
C GLU A 94 3.89 -10.92 -11.90
N LYS A 95 2.93 -11.34 -12.73
CA LYS A 95 3.14 -11.42 -14.17
C LYS A 95 3.34 -10.01 -14.71
N PRO A 96 4.51 -9.68 -15.29
CA PRO A 96 4.83 -8.32 -15.72
C PRO A 96 3.79 -7.72 -16.68
N SER A 97 3.20 -8.54 -17.54
CA SER A 97 2.15 -8.10 -18.48
C SER A 97 0.84 -7.71 -17.81
N GLN A 98 0.43 -8.44 -16.78
CA GLN A 98 -0.79 -8.16 -16.04
C GLN A 98 -0.62 -6.89 -15.20
N GLU A 99 0.50 -6.78 -14.52
CA GLU A 99 0.82 -5.59 -13.75
C GLU A 99 0.91 -4.33 -14.63
N LEU A 100 1.64 -4.41 -15.76
CA LEU A 100 1.77 -3.31 -16.70
C LEU A 100 0.40 -2.83 -17.20
N ALA A 101 -0.48 -3.76 -17.56
CA ALA A 101 -1.83 -3.42 -18.02
C ALA A 101 -2.66 -2.74 -16.92
N ILE A 102 -2.61 -3.24 -15.68
CA ILE A 102 -3.33 -2.66 -14.54
C ILE A 102 -2.81 -1.25 -14.24
N VAL A 103 -1.50 -1.09 -14.14
CA VAL A 103 -0.87 0.18 -13.76
C VAL A 103 -1.02 1.23 -14.87
N ALA A 104 -0.96 0.84 -16.14
CA ALA A 104 -1.18 1.77 -17.25
C ALA A 104 -2.64 2.24 -17.37
N ALA A 105 -3.61 1.46 -16.86
CA ALA A 105 -5.02 1.75 -17.03
C ALA A 105 -5.47 3.05 -16.34
N GLY A 106 -4.95 3.36 -15.16
CA GLY A 106 -5.28 4.61 -14.45
C GLY A 106 -4.86 5.86 -15.24
N PRO A 107 -3.57 6.03 -15.57
CA PRO A 107 -3.11 7.17 -16.38
C PRO A 107 -3.82 7.25 -17.74
N LEU A 108 -4.16 6.11 -18.36
CA LEU A 108 -4.91 6.07 -19.61
C LEU A 108 -6.32 6.66 -19.47
N ILE A 109 -7.03 6.43 -18.35
CA ILE A 109 -8.33 7.06 -18.09
C ILE A 109 -8.19 8.59 -18.06
N ASN A 110 -7.17 9.11 -17.38
CA ASN A 110 -6.92 10.55 -17.34
C ASN A 110 -6.62 11.11 -18.73
N VAL A 111 -5.84 10.40 -19.55
CA VAL A 111 -5.58 10.78 -20.94
C VAL A 111 -6.88 10.79 -21.76
N ILE A 112 -7.75 9.79 -21.59
CA ILE A 112 -9.05 9.74 -22.29
C ILE A 112 -9.93 10.92 -21.89
N ILE A 113 -10.01 11.26 -20.59
CA ILE A 113 -10.77 12.41 -20.10
C ILE A 113 -10.20 13.71 -20.72
N ALA A 114 -8.88 13.88 -20.72
CA ALA A 114 -8.24 15.03 -21.33
C ALA A 114 -8.55 15.13 -22.83
N LEU A 115 -8.41 14.04 -23.59
CA LEU A 115 -8.73 14.01 -25.02
C LEU A 115 -10.22 14.31 -25.31
N ALA A 116 -11.13 13.90 -24.42
CA ALA A 116 -12.55 14.22 -24.53
C ALA A 116 -12.86 15.69 -24.23
N MET A 117 -12.15 16.31 -23.29
CA MET A 117 -12.35 17.72 -22.92
C MET A 117 -11.70 18.71 -23.89
N ALA A 118 -10.63 18.32 -24.58
CA ALA A 118 -9.93 19.16 -25.56
C ALA A 118 -10.83 19.75 -26.67
N PRO A 119 -11.65 18.97 -27.40
CA PRO A 119 -12.55 19.53 -28.42
C PRO A 119 -13.63 20.43 -27.81
N VAL A 120 -14.13 20.11 -26.61
CA VAL A 120 -15.11 20.94 -25.91
C VAL A 120 -14.50 22.30 -25.56
N ALA A 121 -13.27 22.32 -25.06
CA ALA A 121 -12.55 23.56 -24.78
C ALA A 121 -12.33 24.38 -26.06
N LEU A 122 -11.95 23.74 -27.16
CA LEU A 122 -11.75 24.41 -28.45
C LEU A 122 -13.04 25.06 -28.97
N LEU A 123 -14.17 24.36 -28.90
CA LEU A 123 -15.46 24.90 -29.32
C LEU A 123 -15.89 26.09 -28.48
N LEU A 124 -15.70 26.02 -27.15
CA LEU A 124 -16.03 27.11 -26.23
C LEU A 124 -15.11 28.32 -26.38
N ASN A 125 -13.87 28.13 -26.87
CA ASN A 125 -12.90 29.21 -27.12
C ASN A 125 -12.98 29.77 -28.57
N GLY A 126 -14.10 29.58 -29.26
CA GLY A 126 -14.32 30.08 -30.61
C GLY A 126 -13.44 29.41 -31.67
N GLY A 127 -12.99 28.17 -31.44
CA GLY A 127 -12.16 27.40 -32.36
C GLY A 127 -10.67 27.78 -32.37
N SER A 128 -10.25 28.74 -31.54
CA SER A 128 -8.85 29.19 -31.49
C SER A 128 -8.02 28.35 -30.48
N PRO A 129 -6.95 27.65 -30.91
CA PRO A 129 -6.11 26.88 -30.00
C PRO A 129 -5.19 27.75 -29.12
N ALA A 130 -4.91 28.97 -29.58
CA ALA A 130 -3.89 29.86 -29.02
C ALA A 130 -4.13 30.26 -27.54
N GLY A 131 -5.40 30.26 -27.09
CA GLY A 131 -5.75 30.60 -25.71
C GLY A 131 -5.71 29.42 -24.72
N ILE A 132 -5.94 28.19 -25.20
CA ILE A 132 -6.14 27.01 -24.35
C ILE A 132 -4.81 26.40 -23.88
N LEU A 133 -3.75 26.52 -24.70
CA LEU A 133 -2.44 25.91 -24.43
C LEU A 133 -1.45 26.84 -23.70
N SER A 134 -1.82 28.10 -23.46
CA SER A 134 -0.94 29.05 -22.78
C SER A 134 -0.95 28.81 -21.26
N MET A 135 0.17 28.34 -20.70
CA MET A 135 0.33 28.13 -19.25
C MET A 135 0.02 29.39 -18.43
N ASN A 136 0.35 30.58 -18.96
CA ASN A 136 0.03 31.86 -18.32
C ASN A 136 -1.47 32.16 -18.30
N ALA A 137 -2.18 31.78 -19.37
CA ALA A 137 -3.64 31.94 -19.44
C ALA A 137 -4.36 30.94 -18.52
N VAL A 138 -3.85 29.71 -18.39
CA VAL A 138 -4.39 28.71 -17.46
C VAL A 138 -4.23 29.19 -16.02
N GLY A 139 -3.02 29.60 -15.62
CA GLY A 139 -2.75 30.10 -14.26
C GLY A 139 -3.60 31.32 -13.87
N ALA A 140 -3.75 32.28 -14.78
CA ALA A 140 -4.52 33.50 -14.52
C ALA A 140 -6.05 33.29 -14.48
N ASN A 141 -6.56 32.24 -15.13
CA ASN A 141 -8.01 32.02 -15.28
C ASN A 141 -8.57 30.87 -14.44
N ILE A 142 -7.72 30.11 -13.73
CA ILE A 142 -8.19 29.04 -12.84
C ILE A 142 -9.19 29.58 -11.80
N GLN A 143 -8.93 30.76 -11.22
CA GLN A 143 -9.82 31.35 -10.20
C GLN A 143 -11.01 32.13 -10.77
N ASN A 144 -11.12 32.28 -12.09
CA ASN A 144 -12.23 32.97 -12.74
C ASN A 144 -13.36 31.97 -13.03
N PRO A 145 -14.53 32.10 -12.38
CA PRO A 145 -15.65 31.19 -12.64
C PRO A 145 -16.14 31.32 -14.08
N GLY A 146 -16.23 30.20 -14.77
CA GLY A 146 -16.75 30.14 -16.13
C GLY A 146 -16.73 28.72 -16.69
N LEU A 147 -17.64 28.41 -17.61
CA LEU A 147 -17.73 27.06 -18.18
C LEU A 147 -16.45 26.68 -18.94
N LEU A 148 -15.90 27.60 -19.74
CA LEU A 148 -14.62 27.41 -20.44
C LEU A 148 -13.50 27.07 -19.45
N ASN A 149 -13.36 27.88 -18.39
CA ASN A 149 -12.29 27.71 -17.40
C ASN A 149 -12.45 26.40 -16.62
N LEU A 150 -13.68 25.94 -16.38
CA LEU A 150 -13.94 24.66 -15.76
C LEU A 150 -13.52 23.49 -16.66
N VAL A 151 -13.84 23.55 -17.95
CA VAL A 151 -13.42 22.54 -18.93
C VAL A 151 -11.91 22.52 -19.07
N VAL A 152 -11.28 23.70 -19.17
CA VAL A 152 -9.81 23.84 -19.19
C VAL A 152 -9.20 23.31 -17.90
N PHE A 153 -9.79 23.58 -16.73
CA PHE A 153 -9.35 23.02 -15.45
C PHE A 153 -9.38 21.49 -15.46
N VAL A 154 -10.49 20.86 -15.87
CA VAL A 154 -10.59 19.39 -15.95
C VAL A 154 -9.58 18.82 -16.95
N LEU A 155 -9.43 19.46 -18.11
CA LEU A 155 -8.43 19.09 -19.13
C LEU A 155 -7.01 19.13 -18.56
N SER A 156 -6.59 20.29 -18.04
CA SER A 156 -5.23 20.51 -17.53
C SER A 156 -4.92 19.64 -16.32
N THR A 157 -5.88 19.45 -15.40
CA THR A 157 -5.69 18.58 -14.24
C THR A 157 -5.57 17.12 -14.62
N ASN A 158 -6.35 16.62 -15.57
CA ASN A 158 -6.21 15.24 -16.05
C ASN A 158 -4.89 15.00 -16.79
N VAL A 159 -4.45 15.97 -17.61
CA VAL A 159 -3.10 15.91 -18.23
C VAL A 159 -2.02 15.89 -17.14
N LEU A 160 -2.12 16.77 -16.14
CA LEU A 160 -1.17 16.84 -15.04
C LEU A 160 -1.16 15.55 -14.21
N LEU A 161 -2.33 15.00 -13.87
CA LEU A 161 -2.46 13.73 -13.15
C LEU A 161 -1.83 12.58 -13.95
N ALA A 162 -2.09 12.50 -15.25
CA ALA A 162 -1.49 11.48 -16.11
C ALA A 162 0.05 11.61 -16.16
N LEU A 163 0.57 12.82 -16.41
CA LEU A 163 2.02 13.06 -16.49
C LEU A 163 2.71 12.80 -15.15
N PHE A 164 2.13 13.26 -14.06
CA PHE A 164 2.67 13.08 -12.72
C PHE A 164 2.66 11.60 -12.34
N ASN A 165 1.54 10.88 -12.55
CA ASN A 165 1.50 9.45 -12.28
C ASN A 165 2.36 8.62 -13.23
N LEU A 166 2.77 9.12 -14.39
CA LEU A 166 3.73 8.44 -15.27
C LEU A 166 5.21 8.69 -14.91
N LEU A 167 5.51 9.54 -13.93
CA LEU A 167 6.88 9.74 -13.47
C LEU A 167 7.47 8.42 -12.94
N PRO A 168 8.71 8.04 -13.34
CA PRO A 168 9.32 6.76 -13.01
C PRO A 168 9.82 6.71 -11.56
N ALA A 169 8.93 6.90 -10.60
CA ALA A 169 9.25 6.98 -9.19
C ALA A 169 8.10 6.45 -8.33
N PHE A 170 8.41 5.69 -7.29
CA PHE A 170 7.43 5.30 -6.28
C PHE A 170 7.09 6.48 -5.37
N PRO A 171 5.88 6.55 -4.79
CA PRO A 171 4.78 5.58 -4.86
C PRO A 171 3.86 5.73 -6.10
N LEU A 172 4.25 6.53 -7.09
CA LEU A 172 3.46 6.81 -8.29
C LEU A 172 3.38 5.59 -9.21
N ASP A 173 2.36 5.56 -10.08
CA ASP A 173 2.15 4.46 -11.03
C ASP A 173 3.35 4.24 -11.95
N GLY A 174 4.05 5.30 -12.34
CA GLY A 174 5.18 5.24 -13.25
C GLY A 174 6.37 4.49 -12.65
N GLY A 175 6.52 4.49 -11.32
CA GLY A 175 7.46 3.62 -10.62
C GLY A 175 7.11 2.14 -10.79
N ARG A 176 5.83 1.80 -10.67
CA ARG A 176 5.30 0.44 -10.92
C ARG A 176 5.36 0.05 -12.40
N LEU A 177 5.11 1.00 -13.29
CA LEU A 177 5.21 0.84 -14.74
C LEU A 177 6.65 0.51 -15.13
N LEU A 178 7.62 1.31 -14.66
CA LEU A 178 9.04 1.06 -14.87
C LEU A 178 9.44 -0.30 -14.30
N ARG A 179 9.02 -0.62 -13.06
CA ARG A 179 9.28 -1.92 -12.43
C ARG A 179 8.73 -3.07 -13.27
N ALA A 180 7.50 -2.99 -13.75
CA ALA A 180 6.87 -4.03 -14.58
C ALA A 180 7.60 -4.20 -15.91
N LEU A 181 8.04 -3.11 -16.56
CA LEU A 181 8.84 -3.16 -17.78
C LEU A 181 10.20 -3.84 -17.55
N LEU A 182 10.90 -3.46 -16.47
CA LEU A 182 12.18 -4.08 -16.11
C LEU A 182 12.02 -5.56 -15.75
N ALA A 183 10.89 -5.95 -15.14
CA ALA A 183 10.62 -7.33 -14.74
C ALA A 183 10.50 -8.33 -15.92
N TYR A 184 10.43 -7.86 -17.18
CA TYR A 184 10.54 -8.74 -18.35
C TYR A 184 11.96 -9.26 -18.58
N VAL A 185 12.98 -8.51 -18.15
CA VAL A 185 14.40 -8.82 -18.44
C VAL A 185 15.21 -9.12 -17.19
N MET A 186 14.66 -8.91 -16.00
CA MET A 186 15.34 -9.20 -14.74
C MET A 186 14.35 -9.66 -13.65
N PRO A 187 14.84 -10.30 -12.56
CA PRO A 187 13.98 -10.72 -11.45
C PRO A 187 13.21 -9.55 -10.82
N TYR A 188 11.98 -9.80 -10.38
CA TYR A 188 11.05 -8.79 -9.83
C TYR A 188 11.66 -7.95 -8.69
N THR A 189 12.42 -8.57 -7.78
CA THR A 189 13.10 -7.88 -6.68
C THR A 189 14.18 -6.92 -7.18
N ARG A 190 14.96 -7.31 -8.21
CA ARG A 190 15.96 -6.46 -8.85
C ARG A 190 15.31 -5.32 -9.64
N ALA A 191 14.23 -5.61 -10.37
CA ALA A 191 13.45 -4.60 -11.07
C ALA A 191 12.91 -3.52 -10.11
N THR A 192 12.43 -3.94 -8.93
CA THR A 192 11.98 -3.04 -7.86
C THR A 192 13.12 -2.16 -7.36
N ARG A 193 14.26 -2.76 -7.04
CA ARG A 193 15.45 -2.01 -6.58
C ARG A 193 15.87 -0.95 -7.60
N THR A 194 15.93 -1.31 -8.88
CA THR A 194 16.30 -0.37 -9.95
C THR A 194 15.29 0.77 -10.07
N ALA A 195 13.99 0.48 -10.07
CA ALA A 195 12.94 1.50 -10.13
C ALA A 195 12.99 2.45 -8.91
N VAL A 196 13.28 1.94 -7.72
CA VAL A 196 13.47 2.76 -6.50
C VAL A 196 14.71 3.63 -6.60
N VAL A 197 15.83 3.13 -7.14
CA VAL A 197 17.04 3.94 -7.37
C VAL A 197 16.77 5.08 -8.35
N VAL A 198 16.07 4.81 -9.46
CA VAL A 198 15.66 5.84 -10.42
C VAL A 198 14.75 6.89 -9.75
N GLY A 199 13.76 6.45 -8.96
CA GLY A 199 12.89 7.36 -8.22
C GLY A 199 13.63 8.21 -7.18
N ARG A 200 14.62 7.64 -6.48
CA ARG A 200 15.47 8.38 -5.53
C ARG A 200 16.32 9.43 -6.21
N LEU A 201 16.91 9.10 -7.37
CA LEU A 201 17.64 10.08 -8.18
C LEU A 201 16.72 11.25 -8.55
N LEU A 202 15.52 10.95 -9.04
CA LEU A 202 14.53 11.97 -9.39
C LEU A 202 14.14 12.83 -8.17
N ALA A 203 13.89 12.20 -7.02
CA ALA A 203 13.59 12.91 -5.77
C ALA A 203 14.71 13.87 -5.34
N VAL A 204 15.98 13.45 -5.43
CA VAL A 204 17.12 14.31 -5.12
C VAL A 204 17.19 15.49 -6.09
N LEU A 205 17.00 15.26 -7.39
CA LEU A 205 16.97 16.35 -8.38
C LEU A 205 15.82 17.34 -8.13
N MET A 206 14.63 16.82 -7.82
CA MET A 206 13.47 17.63 -7.43
C MET A 206 13.75 18.43 -6.16
N ALA A 207 14.42 17.84 -5.17
CA ALA A 207 14.77 18.53 -3.93
C ALA A 207 15.76 19.66 -4.16
N ILE A 208 16.82 19.41 -4.94
CA ILE A 208 17.83 20.41 -5.30
C ILE A 208 17.14 21.59 -6.02
N TYR A 209 16.34 21.30 -7.05
CA TYR A 209 15.60 22.34 -7.77
C TYR A 209 14.62 23.08 -6.85
N GLY A 210 13.94 22.37 -5.94
CA GLY A 210 13.02 22.95 -4.96
C GLY A 210 13.70 23.94 -4.01
N ILE A 211 14.94 23.66 -3.59
CA ILE A 211 15.75 24.57 -2.76
C ILE A 211 16.09 25.85 -3.54
N PHE A 212 16.60 25.70 -4.77
CA PHE A 212 17.02 26.86 -5.57
C PHE A 212 15.85 27.73 -6.07
N SER A 213 14.70 27.13 -6.32
CA SER A 213 13.49 27.84 -6.76
C SER A 213 12.63 28.37 -5.61
N GLY A 214 12.92 27.99 -4.36
CA GLY A 214 12.05 28.28 -3.20
C GLY A 214 10.73 27.51 -3.18
N ALA A 215 10.56 26.51 -4.05
CA ALA A 215 9.34 25.72 -4.17
C ALA A 215 9.24 24.66 -3.05
N ILE A 216 8.81 25.08 -1.86
CA ILE A 216 8.65 24.21 -0.67
C ILE A 216 7.78 22.97 -0.99
N GLY A 217 6.74 23.12 -1.79
CA GLY A 217 5.89 21.99 -2.20
C GLY A 217 6.64 20.89 -2.94
N LEU A 218 7.66 21.24 -3.73
CA LEU A 218 8.48 20.27 -4.45
C LEU A 218 9.38 19.46 -3.50
N LEU A 219 9.86 20.08 -2.42
CA LEU A 219 10.60 19.39 -1.37
C LEU A 219 9.74 18.35 -0.66
N LEU A 220 8.47 18.68 -0.41
CA LEU A 220 7.53 17.75 0.19
C LEU A 220 7.26 16.55 -0.73
N ILE A 221 7.07 16.80 -2.04
CA ILE A 221 6.91 15.73 -3.03
C ILE A 221 8.16 14.85 -3.08
N ALA A 222 9.35 15.44 -3.15
CA ALA A 222 10.62 14.72 -3.15
C ALA A 222 10.78 13.81 -1.92
N PHE A 223 10.40 14.31 -0.73
CA PHE A 223 10.40 13.53 0.49
C PHE A 223 9.47 12.31 0.40
N PHE A 224 8.22 12.50 -0.05
CA PHE A 224 7.26 11.40 -0.22
C PHE A 224 7.72 10.37 -1.25
N VAL A 225 8.34 10.80 -2.35
CA VAL A 225 8.92 9.89 -3.35
C VAL A 225 10.04 9.05 -2.74
N TYR A 226 10.94 9.66 -1.96
CA TYR A 226 12.05 8.95 -1.33
C TYR A 226 11.57 7.91 -0.30
N VAL A 227 10.65 8.31 0.57
CA VAL A 227 10.07 7.43 1.61
C VAL A 227 9.22 6.34 0.96
N GLY A 228 8.36 6.68 0.01
CA GLY A 228 7.48 5.73 -0.69
C GLY A 228 8.26 4.66 -1.45
N GLY A 229 9.34 5.02 -2.14
CA GLY A 229 10.21 4.04 -2.79
C GLY A 229 10.94 3.12 -1.81
N SER A 230 11.33 3.64 -0.65
CA SER A 230 11.95 2.82 0.39
C SER A 230 10.97 1.81 0.98
N ALA A 231 9.74 2.25 1.25
CA ALA A 231 8.66 1.39 1.75
C ALA A 231 8.28 0.29 0.74
N GLU A 232 8.20 0.60 -0.56
CA GLU A 232 7.93 -0.42 -1.59
C GLU A 232 9.07 -1.45 -1.68
N LEU A 233 10.34 -1.01 -1.64
CA LEU A 233 11.48 -1.94 -1.70
C LEU A 233 11.49 -2.88 -0.49
N GLU A 234 11.24 -2.36 0.70
CA GLU A 234 11.17 -3.14 1.93
C GLU A 234 10.02 -4.17 1.84
N SER A 235 8.82 -3.75 1.42
CA SER A 235 7.68 -4.65 1.24
C SER A 235 7.99 -5.82 0.31
N VAL A 236 8.57 -5.53 -0.87
CA VAL A 236 8.92 -6.57 -1.86
C VAL A 236 10.05 -7.47 -1.36
N SER A 237 11.08 -6.90 -0.72
CA SER A 237 12.20 -7.66 -0.16
C SER A 237 11.74 -8.61 0.94
N ASN A 238 10.90 -8.12 1.86
CA ASN A 238 10.39 -8.91 2.98
C ASN A 238 9.55 -10.07 2.46
N ARG A 239 8.68 -9.81 1.48
CA ARG A 239 7.87 -10.84 0.82
C ARG A 239 8.76 -11.88 0.10
N ALA A 240 9.84 -11.45 -0.54
CA ALA A 240 10.75 -12.35 -1.24
C ALA A 240 11.51 -13.30 -0.29
N VAL A 241 11.87 -12.85 0.91
CA VAL A 241 12.48 -13.70 1.95
C VAL A 241 11.47 -14.75 2.44
N LEU A 242 10.26 -14.32 2.80
CA LEU A 242 9.21 -15.22 3.30
C LEU A 242 8.79 -16.29 2.29
N ARG A 243 8.92 -16.00 0.98
CA ARG A 243 8.63 -16.98 -0.08
C ARG A 243 9.55 -18.19 -0.11
N GLN A 244 10.74 -18.10 0.46
CA GLN A 244 11.69 -19.21 0.44
C GLN A 244 11.34 -20.31 1.46
N PHE A 245 10.38 -20.04 2.35
CA PHE A 245 10.02 -20.92 3.45
C PHE A 245 8.56 -21.34 3.37
N LYS A 246 8.31 -22.61 3.71
CA LYS A 246 6.98 -23.21 3.81
C LYS A 246 6.43 -23.08 5.22
N ALA A 247 5.11 -23.04 5.35
CA ALA A 247 4.41 -23.06 6.63
C ALA A 247 4.86 -24.23 7.52
N ALA A 248 5.14 -25.40 6.94
CA ALA A 248 5.70 -26.57 7.63
C ALA A 248 6.95 -26.27 8.46
N ARG A 249 7.80 -25.32 8.04
CA ARG A 249 9.05 -24.98 8.77
C ARG A 249 8.85 -23.95 9.88
N ALA A 250 7.73 -23.23 9.88
CA ALA A 250 7.38 -22.27 10.93
C ALA A 250 6.44 -22.87 11.98
N LEU A 251 6.02 -24.13 11.80
CA LEU A 251 5.26 -24.87 12.81
C LEU A 251 6.16 -25.18 14.00
N THR A 252 5.82 -24.64 15.17
CA THR A 252 6.47 -24.98 16.44
C THR A 252 6.06 -26.40 16.84
N PRO A 253 6.98 -27.39 16.79
CA PRO A 253 6.64 -28.77 17.13
C PRO A 253 6.35 -28.87 18.63
N GLY A 254 5.26 -29.54 19.00
CA GLY A 254 4.93 -29.77 20.41
C GLY A 254 4.31 -28.58 21.14
N ALA A 255 3.72 -27.62 20.41
CA ALA A 255 2.90 -26.58 21.02
C ALA A 255 1.83 -27.18 21.94
N THR A 256 1.76 -26.70 23.17
CA THR A 256 0.81 -27.21 24.16
C THR A 256 -0.60 -26.80 23.74
N SER A 257 -1.51 -27.77 23.64
CA SER A 257 -2.94 -27.51 23.35
C SER A 257 -3.76 -27.51 24.62
N LEU A 258 -4.77 -26.64 24.67
CA LEU A 258 -5.75 -26.56 25.76
C LEU A 258 -7.03 -27.31 25.37
N TYR A 259 -7.75 -27.83 26.36
CA TYR A 259 -9.11 -28.35 26.15
C TYR A 259 -10.18 -27.29 26.43
N THR A 260 -11.34 -27.39 25.77
CA THR A 260 -12.48 -26.47 25.95
C THR A 260 -12.95 -26.32 27.40
N SER A 261 -12.79 -27.36 28.21
CA SER A 261 -13.19 -27.39 29.62
C SER A 261 -12.17 -26.79 30.57
N GLU A 262 -10.95 -26.49 30.11
CA GLU A 262 -9.91 -25.92 30.96
C GLU A 262 -10.27 -24.49 31.38
N ARG A 263 -9.72 -24.08 32.53
CA ARG A 263 -9.87 -22.73 33.07
C ARG A 263 -8.68 -21.86 32.68
N ILE A 264 -8.93 -20.56 32.63
CA ILE A 264 -7.90 -19.56 32.32
C ILE A 264 -6.73 -19.62 33.32
N GLU A 265 -6.97 -19.91 34.59
CA GLU A 265 -5.92 -20.08 35.61
C GLU A 265 -4.81 -21.03 35.14
N ARG A 266 -5.17 -22.18 34.55
CA ARG A 266 -4.22 -23.14 34.01
C ARG A 266 -3.36 -22.56 32.90
N VAL A 267 -3.94 -21.70 32.07
CA VAL A 267 -3.23 -21.01 30.97
C VAL A 267 -2.18 -20.04 31.52
N VAL A 268 -2.50 -19.33 32.63
CA VAL A 268 -1.55 -18.44 33.30
C VAL A 268 -0.36 -19.23 33.85
N GLU A 269 -0.59 -20.41 34.44
CA GLU A 269 0.50 -21.30 34.87
C GLU A 269 1.38 -21.76 33.71
N LEU A 270 0.78 -22.09 32.57
CA LEU A 270 1.49 -22.50 31.36
C LEU A 270 2.34 -21.36 30.81
N LEU A 271 1.84 -20.12 30.82
CA LEU A 271 2.60 -18.93 30.41
C LEU A 271 3.79 -18.62 31.31
N MET A 272 3.70 -18.94 32.60
CA MET A 272 4.85 -18.79 33.51
C MET A 272 5.94 -19.85 33.28
N ARG A 273 5.61 -20.95 32.61
CA ARG A 273 6.51 -22.10 32.40
C ARG A 273 6.95 -22.27 30.95
N SER A 274 6.31 -21.58 30.00
CA SER A 274 6.57 -21.70 28.58
C SER A 274 6.61 -20.32 27.92
N TYR A 275 7.30 -20.22 26.79
CA TYR A 275 7.35 -19.00 25.97
C TYR A 275 6.17 -18.90 24.99
N GLN A 276 5.24 -19.86 25.00
CA GLN A 276 4.11 -19.91 24.08
C GLN A 276 3.05 -18.87 24.48
N THR A 277 2.77 -17.90 23.62
CA THR A 277 1.81 -16.81 23.89
C THR A 277 0.38 -17.15 23.51
N ASP A 278 0.20 -18.02 22.53
CA ASP A 278 -1.10 -18.36 21.94
C ASP A 278 -1.30 -19.87 21.90
N PHE A 279 -2.48 -20.33 22.25
CA PHE A 279 -2.74 -21.75 22.51
C PHE A 279 -3.83 -22.31 21.60
N PRO A 280 -3.57 -23.38 20.82
CA PRO A 280 -4.62 -24.07 20.10
C PRO A 280 -5.56 -24.77 21.09
N VAL A 281 -6.86 -24.62 20.89
CA VAL A 281 -7.91 -25.20 21.73
C VAL A 281 -8.53 -26.39 21.01
N ARG A 282 -8.67 -27.50 21.73
CA ARG A 282 -9.26 -28.75 21.26
C ARG A 282 -10.51 -29.12 22.05
N ASP A 283 -11.46 -29.80 21.41
CA ASP A 283 -12.57 -30.44 22.12
C ASP A 283 -12.11 -31.75 22.80
N LEU A 284 -13.03 -32.37 23.55
CA LEU A 284 -12.79 -33.65 24.23
C LEU A 284 -12.53 -34.83 23.26
N SER A 285 -12.91 -34.70 21.99
CA SER A 285 -12.60 -35.67 20.92
C SER A 285 -11.26 -35.39 20.22
N GLY A 286 -10.51 -34.38 20.67
CA GLY A 286 -9.20 -34.00 20.13
C GLY A 286 -9.25 -33.12 18.89
N ARG A 287 -10.45 -32.69 18.45
CA ARG A 287 -10.62 -31.81 17.28
C ARG A 287 -10.30 -30.38 17.65
N PHE A 288 -9.63 -29.67 16.74
CA PHE A 288 -9.36 -28.24 16.90
C PHE A 288 -10.65 -27.43 16.78
N VAL A 289 -10.90 -26.55 17.76
CA VAL A 289 -12.14 -25.76 17.84
C VAL A 289 -11.89 -24.26 17.95
N GLY A 290 -10.65 -23.83 18.19
CA GLY A 290 -10.31 -22.41 18.27
C GLY A 290 -8.89 -22.16 18.74
N VAL A 291 -8.56 -20.90 18.97
CA VAL A 291 -7.28 -20.46 19.54
C VAL A 291 -7.56 -19.49 20.68
N LEU A 292 -6.90 -19.70 21.81
CA LEU A 292 -6.85 -18.71 22.88
C LEU A 292 -5.65 -17.80 22.63
N THR A 293 -5.92 -16.55 22.28
CA THR A 293 -4.88 -15.55 22.02
C THR A 293 -4.53 -14.77 23.29
N ARG A 294 -3.30 -14.25 23.36
CA ARG A 294 -2.86 -13.42 24.49
C ARG A 294 -3.78 -12.22 24.79
N PRO A 295 -4.26 -11.44 23.80
CA PRO A 295 -5.18 -10.34 24.06
C PRO A 295 -6.50 -10.79 24.70
N ASN A 296 -7.09 -11.90 24.20
CA ASN A 296 -8.33 -12.43 24.76
C ASN A 296 -8.16 -12.92 26.19
N LEU A 297 -7.03 -13.56 26.47
CA LEU A 297 -6.66 -13.98 27.82
C LEU A 297 -6.57 -12.78 28.79
N ILE A 298 -5.89 -11.71 28.39
CA ILE A 298 -5.72 -10.51 29.22
C ILE A 298 -7.08 -9.83 29.48
N ASN A 299 -7.93 -9.75 28.46
CA ASN A 299 -9.27 -9.17 28.60
C ASN A 299 -10.14 -10.02 29.53
N ALA A 300 -10.12 -11.34 29.36
CA ALA A 300 -10.87 -12.26 30.21
C ALA A 300 -10.43 -12.20 31.69
N LEU A 301 -9.12 -12.17 31.95
CA LEU A 301 -8.58 -12.01 33.31
C LEU A 301 -9.03 -10.70 33.97
N ARG A 302 -9.18 -9.64 33.19
CA ARG A 302 -9.64 -8.33 33.66
C ARG A 302 -11.14 -8.28 33.93
N ASP A 303 -11.93 -8.86 33.03
CA ASP A 303 -13.38 -8.63 32.99
C ASP A 303 -14.18 -9.73 33.73
N THR A 304 -13.75 -10.98 33.61
CA THR A 304 -14.48 -12.17 34.11
C THR A 304 -13.69 -13.00 35.13
N GLY A 305 -12.37 -12.81 35.19
CA GLY A 305 -11.48 -13.44 36.17
C GLY A 305 -10.97 -14.83 35.76
N PRO A 306 -10.09 -15.44 36.57
CA PRO A 306 -9.32 -16.63 36.22
C PRO A 306 -10.14 -17.94 36.17
N GLU A 307 -11.34 -17.94 36.75
CA GLU A 307 -12.22 -19.11 36.82
C GLU A 307 -12.96 -19.40 35.49
N THR A 308 -12.93 -18.46 34.57
CA THR A 308 -13.59 -18.53 33.26
C THR A 308 -13.03 -19.70 32.44
N ARG A 309 -13.88 -20.36 31.67
CA ARG A 309 -13.46 -21.48 30.80
C ARG A 309 -12.88 -20.95 29.50
N VAL A 310 -11.91 -21.67 28.96
CA VAL A 310 -11.23 -21.32 27.70
C VAL A 310 -12.22 -21.18 26.54
N VAL A 311 -13.24 -22.05 26.46
CA VAL A 311 -14.27 -22.02 25.40
C VAL A 311 -15.06 -20.71 25.35
N ASP A 312 -15.22 -20.02 26.49
CA ASP A 312 -16.03 -18.81 26.60
C ASP A 312 -15.26 -17.55 26.11
N VAL A 313 -13.94 -17.67 25.90
CA VAL A 313 -13.05 -16.53 25.57
C VAL A 313 -12.14 -16.79 24.36
N MET A 314 -12.05 -18.03 23.90
CA MET A 314 -11.25 -18.40 22.73
C MET A 314 -11.82 -17.76 21.46
N GLN A 315 -10.95 -17.52 20.47
CA GLN A 315 -11.37 -17.22 19.12
C GLN A 315 -11.82 -18.52 18.43
N PRO A 316 -13.06 -18.61 17.91
CA PRO A 316 -13.56 -19.83 17.27
C PRO A 316 -12.80 -20.18 15.99
N ALA A 317 -12.67 -21.49 15.68
CA ALA A 317 -12.01 -21.97 14.47
C ALA A 317 -12.62 -21.43 13.17
N GLY A 318 -13.91 -21.10 13.15
CA GLY A 318 -14.58 -20.53 11.97
C GLY A 318 -14.11 -19.11 11.61
N GLU A 319 -13.49 -18.39 12.53
CA GLU A 319 -12.95 -17.04 12.31
C GLU A 319 -11.44 -17.06 12.00
N ILE A 320 -10.79 -18.21 12.17
CA ILE A 320 -9.34 -18.34 12.00
C ILE A 320 -9.07 -18.80 10.57
N PRO A 321 -8.19 -18.09 9.82
CA PRO A 321 -7.78 -18.55 8.50
C PRO A 321 -7.05 -19.89 8.60
N VAL A 322 -7.13 -20.69 7.52
CA VAL A 322 -6.52 -22.01 7.45
C VAL A 322 -5.58 -22.09 6.24
N CYS A 323 -4.41 -22.71 6.41
CA CYS A 323 -3.47 -22.96 5.32
C CYS A 323 -2.94 -24.40 5.32
N SER A 324 -2.38 -24.80 4.17
CA SER A 324 -1.68 -26.08 4.00
C SER A 324 -0.21 -25.94 4.45
N PRO A 325 0.43 -27.01 4.96
CA PRO A 325 1.86 -27.00 5.30
C PRO A 325 2.77 -26.59 4.13
N GLU A 326 2.37 -26.82 2.88
CA GLU A 326 3.14 -26.48 1.67
C GLU A 326 2.94 -25.03 1.20
N THR A 327 2.14 -24.24 1.91
CA THR A 327 1.91 -22.83 1.60
C THR A 327 3.16 -22.02 1.94
N ASP A 328 3.55 -21.07 1.08
CA ASP A 328 4.66 -20.16 1.35
C ASP A 328 4.32 -19.20 2.50
N LEU A 329 5.30 -18.88 3.36
CA LEU A 329 5.06 -17.96 4.49
C LEU A 329 4.61 -16.56 4.03
N ALA A 330 4.99 -16.13 2.82
CA ALA A 330 4.51 -14.87 2.26
C ALA A 330 2.99 -14.85 2.04
N THR A 331 2.43 -15.98 1.57
CA THR A 331 0.98 -16.12 1.38
C THR A 331 0.27 -16.27 2.72
N VAL A 332 0.89 -16.95 3.68
CA VAL A 332 0.38 -17.04 5.05
C VAL A 332 0.29 -15.64 5.68
N TRP A 333 1.36 -14.85 5.61
CA TRP A 333 1.40 -13.47 6.12
C TRP A 333 0.32 -12.60 5.47
N GLU A 334 0.12 -12.75 4.15
CA GLU A 334 -0.93 -12.06 3.41
C GLU A 334 -2.34 -12.46 3.90
N GLN A 335 -2.62 -13.76 4.10
CA GLN A 335 -3.90 -14.25 4.63
C GLN A 335 -4.19 -13.74 6.05
N MET A 336 -3.16 -13.64 6.89
CA MET A 336 -3.27 -13.09 8.24
C MET A 336 -3.62 -11.60 8.20
N GLY A 337 -2.90 -10.82 7.38
CA GLY A 337 -3.21 -9.40 7.17
C GLY A 337 -4.61 -9.18 6.56
N GLN A 338 -5.04 -10.09 5.68
CA GLN A 338 -6.34 -10.00 5.01
C GLN A 338 -7.53 -10.31 5.93
N SER A 339 -7.38 -11.29 6.83
CA SER A 339 -8.42 -11.67 7.82
C SER A 339 -8.40 -10.76 9.06
N GLY A 340 -7.31 -10.03 9.28
CA GLY A 340 -7.06 -9.29 10.52
C GLY A 340 -6.70 -10.21 11.70
N SER A 341 -6.61 -11.52 11.46
CA SER A 341 -6.18 -12.49 12.46
C SER A 341 -4.66 -12.48 12.60
N ARG A 342 -4.18 -12.51 13.84
CA ARG A 342 -2.75 -12.69 14.15
C ARG A 342 -2.33 -14.15 14.24
N VAL A 343 -3.25 -15.08 13.97
CA VAL A 343 -3.02 -16.53 14.00
C VAL A 343 -3.62 -17.17 12.76
N ILE A 344 -2.93 -18.19 12.23
CA ILE A 344 -3.43 -19.08 11.19
C ILE A 344 -3.33 -20.54 11.68
N ALA A 345 -4.32 -21.36 11.34
CA ALA A 345 -4.27 -22.80 11.59
C ALA A 345 -3.65 -23.53 10.40
N VAL A 346 -2.70 -24.42 10.66
CA VAL A 346 -2.12 -25.28 9.61
C VAL A 346 -2.83 -26.63 9.63
N THR A 347 -3.49 -26.96 8.53
CA THR A 347 -4.17 -28.24 8.35
C THR A 347 -3.53 -29.07 7.27
N ASP A 348 -3.41 -30.36 7.52
CA ASP A 348 -3.06 -31.35 6.51
C ASP A 348 -4.15 -32.42 6.43
N HIS A 349 -4.69 -32.65 5.25
CA HIS A 349 -5.79 -33.61 4.99
C HIS A 349 -6.96 -33.57 6.00
N GLY A 350 -7.32 -32.37 6.48
CA GLY A 350 -8.42 -32.17 7.44
C GLY A 350 -8.04 -32.34 8.92
N GLN A 351 -6.78 -32.63 9.23
CA GLN A 351 -6.24 -32.62 10.59
C GLN A 351 -5.44 -31.35 10.86
N VAL A 352 -5.69 -30.69 11.99
CA VAL A 352 -4.91 -29.52 12.41
C VAL A 352 -3.59 -29.98 13.00
N LEU A 353 -2.51 -29.68 12.28
CA LEU A 353 -1.13 -29.94 12.69
C LEU A 353 -0.68 -28.99 13.80
N GLY A 354 -1.12 -27.73 13.71
CA GLY A 354 -0.78 -26.69 14.68
C GLY A 354 -1.24 -25.32 14.24
N ILE A 355 -0.68 -24.29 14.86
CA ILE A 355 -0.93 -22.88 14.54
C ILE A 355 0.39 -22.18 14.25
N ILE A 356 0.32 -21.11 13.46
CA ILE A 356 1.43 -20.17 13.23
C ILE A 356 0.93 -18.79 13.63
N THR A 357 1.70 -18.09 14.45
CA THR A 357 1.41 -16.73 14.88
C THR A 357 2.18 -15.71 14.04
N ALA A 358 1.74 -14.45 14.07
CA ALA A 358 2.44 -13.35 13.41
C ALA A 358 3.84 -13.14 14.01
N ASP A 359 4.01 -13.48 15.29
CA ASP A 359 5.26 -13.33 16.01
C ASP A 359 6.26 -14.42 15.55
N ASP A 360 5.82 -15.65 15.34
CA ASP A 360 6.65 -16.75 14.77
C ASP A 360 7.20 -16.37 13.38
N ILE A 361 6.36 -15.81 12.50
CA ILE A 361 6.78 -15.38 11.17
C ILE A 361 7.77 -14.22 11.26
N SER A 362 7.55 -13.30 12.20
CA SER A 362 8.44 -12.16 12.43
C SER A 362 9.81 -12.60 12.93
N GLU A 363 9.87 -13.60 13.81
CA GLU A 363 11.12 -14.17 14.30
C GLU A 363 11.91 -14.87 13.18
N VAL A 364 11.23 -15.74 12.40
CA VAL A 364 11.84 -16.38 11.23
C VAL A 364 12.37 -15.33 10.25
N PHE A 365 11.59 -14.27 10.02
CA PHE A 365 12.00 -13.19 9.13
C PHE A 365 13.28 -12.48 9.62
N GLN A 366 13.36 -12.12 10.91
CA GLN A 366 14.53 -11.43 11.48
C GLN A 366 15.80 -12.28 11.38
N VAL A 367 15.72 -13.56 11.72
CA VAL A 367 16.87 -14.47 11.67
C VAL A 367 17.32 -14.71 10.23
N MET A 368 16.38 -14.98 9.31
CA MET A 368 16.72 -15.30 7.93
C MET A 368 17.19 -14.08 7.13
N SER A 369 16.60 -12.91 7.37
CA SER A 369 17.07 -11.66 6.73
C SER A 369 18.51 -11.32 7.14
N ALA A 370 18.88 -11.52 8.42
CA ALA A 370 20.26 -11.35 8.89
C ALA A 370 21.23 -12.34 8.23
N ALA A 371 20.83 -13.62 8.12
CA ALA A 371 21.64 -14.64 7.46
C ALA A 371 21.89 -14.32 5.97
N MET A 372 20.85 -13.85 5.26
CA MET A 372 20.96 -13.46 3.86
C MET A 372 21.82 -12.21 3.65
N ALA A 373 21.70 -11.20 4.52
CA ALA A 373 22.54 -10.00 4.46
C ALA A 373 24.04 -10.32 4.60
N GLY A 374 24.39 -11.29 5.45
CA GLY A 374 25.77 -11.76 5.59
C GLY A 374 26.27 -12.57 4.39
N THR A 375 25.36 -13.18 3.61
CA THR A 375 25.71 -13.96 2.42
C THR A 375 26.00 -13.04 1.23
N ASP A 376 25.16 -12.02 1.02
CA ASP A 376 25.35 -11.01 -0.04
C ASP A 376 26.68 -10.24 0.12
N GLN A 377 27.10 -9.96 1.37
CA GLN A 377 28.39 -9.32 1.68
C GLN A 377 29.61 -10.22 1.37
N ARG A 378 29.48 -11.55 1.48
CA ARG A 378 30.56 -12.50 1.16
C ARG A 378 30.68 -12.81 -0.33
N SER A 379 29.61 -12.63 -1.09
CA SER A 379 29.60 -12.82 -2.55
C SER A 379 30.01 -11.59 -3.36
N GLN A 380 30.24 -10.43 -2.72
CA GLN A 380 30.93 -9.32 -3.37
C GLN A 380 32.44 -9.59 -3.35
N PRO A 381 33.14 -9.58 -4.50
CA PRO A 381 34.59 -9.70 -4.51
C PRO A 381 35.17 -8.58 -3.63
N PRO A 382 36.19 -8.85 -2.80
CA PRO A 382 36.78 -7.83 -1.93
C PRO A 382 37.14 -6.63 -2.80
N ALA A 383 36.64 -5.46 -2.40
CA ALA A 383 37.08 -4.20 -2.97
C ALA A 383 38.61 -4.22 -2.95
N ALA A 384 39.24 -4.07 -4.12
CA ALA A 384 40.68 -3.97 -4.21
C ALA A 384 41.10 -2.77 -3.35
N THR A 385 41.54 -3.05 -2.12
CA THR A 385 42.25 -2.10 -1.28
C THR A 385 43.58 -1.86 -1.99
N GLY A 386 43.61 -0.81 -2.79
CA GLY A 386 44.83 -0.32 -3.40
C GLY A 386 45.80 0.13 -2.32
N SER A 387 47.04 -0.32 -2.47
CA SER A 387 48.25 0.41 -2.10
C SER A 387 48.61 0.49 -0.62
N ASP A 388 49.07 -0.63 -0.07
CA ASP A 388 50.30 -0.63 0.76
C ASP A 388 51.48 -0.26 -0.16
N ALA A 389 51.81 1.02 -0.22
CA ALA A 389 53.05 1.50 -0.83
C ALA A 389 53.39 2.88 -0.27
N GLN A 390 53.84 2.93 0.99
CA GLN A 390 54.70 4.01 1.48
C GLN A 390 55.26 3.65 2.86
N GLU A 391 56.37 2.90 2.89
CA GLU A 391 57.45 3.12 3.86
C GLU A 391 58.64 2.20 3.56
N THR A 392 59.56 2.65 2.70
CA THR A 392 60.95 2.17 2.77
C THR A 392 61.93 3.20 2.21
N ARG A 393 62.61 3.86 3.15
CA ARG A 393 63.99 4.38 3.12
C ARG A 393 64.51 5.09 1.86
N LYS A 394 64.70 6.40 2.01
CA LYS A 394 65.82 7.15 1.41
C LYS A 394 67.17 6.58 1.90
N TYR A 395 67.97 6.10 0.97
CA TYR A 395 69.42 6.29 0.94
C TYR A 395 69.78 6.76 -0.47
N VAL A 396 70.66 7.76 -0.52
CA VAL A 396 71.19 8.52 -1.67
C VAL A 396 70.30 9.68 -2.13
#